data_AF-A0AAV5MP43-F1
#
_entry.id   AF-A0AAV5MP43-F1
#
_cell.length_a   1.000
_cell.length_b   1.000
_cell.length_c   1.000
_cell.angle_alpha   90.00
_cell.angle_beta   90.00
_cell.angle_gamma   90.00
#
_symmetry.space_group_name_H-M   'P 1'
#
loop_
_entity.id
_entity.type
_entity.pdbx_description
1 polymer ?
#
loop_
_entity_poly.entity_id
_entity_poly.type
_entity_poly.pdbx_seq_one_letter_code
_entity_poly.pdbx_strand_id
1 'polypeptide(L)'
;MVTGVSNLPGSAHPSFSRMKVISCFKESSLASEGHEPIVLEDNEIPGGTKLLEKLQGGVSIDEKDVLAAAEAVKRSMCNLLIKKQYPEENREFRKRTRNDRKIKR
;
A
#
# COMPACT_ATOMS: atom_id res chain seq x y z
N MET A 1 -14.74 -7.10 -7.18
CA MET A 1 -13.49 -7.57 -7.81
C MET A 1 -12.33 -6.92 -7.07
N VAL A 2 -11.63 -7.67 -6.24
CA VAL A 2 -10.37 -7.25 -5.59
C VAL A 2 -9.25 -7.76 -6.48
N THR A 3 -8.57 -6.87 -7.19
CA THR A 3 -7.40 -7.23 -8.01
C THR A 3 -6.18 -7.28 -7.09
N GLY A 4 -5.73 -8.49 -6.77
CA GLY A 4 -4.46 -8.73 -6.09
C GLY A 4 -3.29 -8.28 -6.94
N VAL A 5 -2.34 -7.57 -6.32
CA VAL A 5 -1.10 -7.09 -6.93
C VAL A 5 -0.10 -8.23 -6.94
N SER A 6 -0.29 -9.24 -7.80
CA SER A 6 0.58 -10.42 -7.84
C SER A 6 1.58 -10.46 -9.01
N ASN A 7 1.52 -9.52 -9.95
CA ASN A 7 2.37 -9.53 -11.14
C ASN A 7 3.09 -8.18 -11.36
N LEU A 8 3.85 -7.70 -10.38
CA LEU A 8 4.93 -6.77 -10.70
C LEU A 8 6.08 -7.59 -11.29
N PRO A 9 6.55 -7.31 -12.53
CA PRO A 9 7.77 -7.92 -13.04
C PRO A 9 8.88 -7.66 -12.02
N GLY A 10 9.63 -8.71 -11.67
CA GLY A 10 10.63 -8.69 -10.60
C GLY A 10 11.43 -7.39 -10.64
N SER A 11 11.07 -6.47 -9.75
CA SER A 11 11.68 -5.15 -9.75
C SER A 11 13.12 -5.34 -9.32
N ALA A 12 14.08 -4.78 -10.06
CA ALA A 12 15.48 -4.71 -9.64
C ALA A 12 15.70 -3.83 -8.39
N HIS A 13 14.61 -3.44 -7.71
CA HIS A 13 14.64 -2.71 -6.46
C HIS A 13 14.84 -3.68 -5.30
N PRO A 14 15.65 -3.30 -4.29
CA PRO A 14 15.85 -4.14 -3.12
C PRO A 14 14.50 -4.44 -2.46
N SER A 15 14.29 -5.71 -2.10
CA SER A 15 13.08 -6.13 -1.39
C SER A 15 13.06 -5.49 -0.01
N PHE A 16 12.15 -4.53 0.21
CA PHE A 16 11.95 -3.94 1.53
C PHE A 16 11.41 -5.00 2.50
N SER A 17 12.15 -5.27 3.57
CA SER A 17 11.70 -6.14 4.66
C SER A 17 10.90 -5.34 5.69
N ARG A 18 9.91 -5.97 6.33
CA ARG A 18 9.24 -5.45 7.53
C ARG A 18 9.22 -6.53 8.58
N MET A 19 9.30 -6.15 9.85
CA MET A 19 9.24 -7.05 10.99
C MET A 19 8.05 -6.73 11.87
N LYS A 20 7.30 -7.77 12.21
CA LYS A 20 6.22 -7.68 13.18
C LYS A 20 6.39 -8.82 14.17
N VAL A 21 6.40 -8.48 15.45
CA VAL A 21 6.34 -9.49 16.50
C VAL A 21 4.88 -9.64 16.91
N ILE A 22 4.35 -10.83 16.73
CA ILE A 22 2.99 -11.16 17.15
C ILE A 22 3.11 -12.11 18.33
N SER A 23 2.46 -11.75 19.43
CA SER A 23 2.49 -12.54 20.67
C SER A 23 1.08 -12.68 21.23
N CYS A 24 0.92 -13.51 22.27
CA CYS A 24 -0.36 -13.83 22.88
C CYS A 24 -1.31 -14.65 21.98
N PHE A 25 -0.76 -15.59 21.20
CA PHE A 25 -1.55 -16.66 20.60
C PHE A 25 -2.00 -17.64 21.70
N LYS A 26 -3.03 -17.29 22.47
CA LYS A 26 -3.66 -18.29 23.34
C LYS A 26 -4.44 -19.25 22.46
N GLU A 27 -4.11 -20.54 22.51
CA GLU A 27 -5.04 -21.59 22.11
C GLU A 27 -6.20 -21.58 23.11
N SER A 28 -7.13 -20.62 22.97
CA SER A 28 -8.41 -20.74 23.64
C SER A 28 -9.24 -21.70 22.82
N SER A 29 -9.17 -22.97 23.20
CA SER A 29 -10.28 -23.89 22.95
C SER A 29 -11.57 -23.19 23.40
N LEU A 30 -12.39 -22.82 22.42
CA LEU A 30 -13.77 -22.35 22.56
C LEU A 30 -13.95 -21.04 23.37
N ALA A 31 -14.34 -19.99 22.65
CA ALA A 31 -15.17 -18.89 23.15
C ALA A 31 -14.58 -17.97 24.25
N SER A 32 -13.44 -17.32 23.99
CA SER A 32 -13.12 -16.06 24.67
C SER A 32 -13.02 -14.93 23.64
N GLU A 33 -14.13 -14.20 23.48
CA GLU A 33 -14.10 -12.88 22.86
C GLU A 33 -13.21 -11.97 23.71
N GLY A 34 -12.12 -11.44 23.15
CA GLY A 34 -11.38 -10.33 23.76
C GLY A 34 -9.86 -10.43 23.84
N HIS A 35 -9.23 -11.50 23.39
CA HIS A 35 -7.77 -11.54 23.28
C HIS A 35 -7.31 -11.16 21.87
N GLU A 36 -7.18 -9.86 21.61
CA GLU A 36 -6.43 -9.40 20.44
C GLU A 36 -4.95 -9.74 20.60
N PRO A 37 -4.29 -10.26 19.55
CA PRO A 37 -2.87 -10.52 19.60
C PRO A 37 -2.12 -9.21 19.79
N ILE A 38 -1.11 -9.23 20.66
CA ILE A 38 -0.23 -8.08 20.83
C ILE A 38 0.70 -8.06 19.62
N VAL A 39 0.56 -7.04 18.78
CA VAL A 39 1.41 -6.80 17.61
C VAL A 39 2.34 -5.65 17.95
N LEU A 40 3.65 -5.91 17.88
CA LEU A 40 4.67 -4.87 17.93
C LEU A 40 5.16 -4.56 16.53
N GLU A 41 5.16 -3.28 16.18
CA GLU A 41 5.66 -2.77 14.90
C GLU A 41 7.20 -2.59 14.93
N ASP A 42 7.79 -2.34 13.76
CA ASP A 42 9.24 -2.22 13.54
C ASP A 42 9.98 -1.35 14.59
N ASN A 43 9.37 -0.23 14.98
CA ASN A 43 9.94 0.75 15.91
C ASN A 43 9.82 0.36 17.39
N GLU A 44 8.92 -0.57 17.69
CA GLU A 44 8.62 -1.03 19.04
C GLU A 44 9.46 -2.27 19.42
N ILE A 45 10.06 -2.91 18.42
CA ILE A 45 10.96 -4.05 18.59
C ILE A 45 12.34 -3.53 19.04
N PRO A 46 12.86 -3.97 20.20
CA PRO A 46 14.20 -3.62 20.64
C PRO A 46 15.26 -4.03 19.59
N GLY A 47 15.95 -3.04 19.02
CA GLY A 47 16.93 -3.27 17.95
C GLY A 47 16.32 -3.61 16.58
N GLY A 48 15.00 -3.49 16.41
CA GLY A 48 14.29 -3.78 15.16
C GLY A 48 14.83 -2.98 13.97
N THR A 49 15.14 -1.71 14.18
CA THR A 49 15.76 -0.84 13.14
C THR A 49 17.11 -1.37 12.65
N LYS A 50 18.01 -1.77 13.57
CA LYS A 50 19.33 -2.34 13.24
C LYS A 50 19.22 -3.68 12.51
N LEU A 51 18.21 -4.47 12.86
CA LEU A 51 17.96 -5.75 12.20
C LEU A 51 17.35 -5.54 10.81
N LEU A 52 16.44 -4.57 10.63
CA LEU A 52 15.92 -4.18 9.31
C LEU A 52 17.04 -3.68 8.40
N GLU A 53 17.94 -2.83 8.92
CA GLU A 53 19.09 -2.33 8.18
C GLU A 53 19.99 -3.47 7.68
N LYS A 54 20.23 -4.49 8.51
CA LYS A 54 20.99 -5.69 8.10
C LYS A 54 20.25 -6.55 7.08
N LEU A 55 18.93 -6.70 7.22
CA LEU A 55 18.11 -7.52 6.32
C LEU A 55 17.90 -6.86 4.96
N GLN A 56 17.72 -5.54 4.95
CA GLN A 56 17.51 -4.75 3.74
C GLN A 56 18.85 -4.38 3.06
N GLY A 57 19.95 -4.38 3.81
CA GLY A 57 21.24 -3.87 3.37
C GLY A 57 21.27 -2.34 3.30
N GLY A 58 22.34 -1.79 2.75
CA GLY A 58 22.45 -0.35 2.49
C GLY A 58 21.51 0.06 1.36
N VAL A 59 20.31 0.53 1.72
CA VAL A 59 19.35 1.08 0.75
C VAL A 59 19.51 2.60 0.72
N SER A 60 20.18 3.11 -0.30
CA SER A 60 20.15 4.54 -0.61
C SER A 60 18.96 4.82 -1.54
N ILE A 61 17.98 5.56 -1.06
CA ILE A 61 16.89 6.08 -1.89
C ILE A 61 17.40 7.40 -2.48
N ASP A 62 17.40 7.54 -3.81
CA ASP A 62 17.75 8.81 -4.46
C ASP A 62 16.66 9.85 -4.13
N GLU A 63 17.06 11.08 -3.81
CA GLU A 63 16.13 12.20 -3.60
C GLU A 63 15.17 12.36 -4.80
N LYS A 64 15.66 12.04 -6.01
CA LYS A 64 14.85 12.05 -7.24
C LYS A 64 13.67 11.09 -7.18
N ASP A 65 13.84 9.90 -6.59
CA ASP A 65 12.78 8.90 -6.48
C ASP A 65 11.70 9.38 -5.51
N VAL A 66 12.10 10.01 -4.40
CA VAL A 66 11.18 10.61 -3.43
C VAL A 66 10.41 11.78 -4.05
N LEU A 67 11.09 12.64 -4.82
CA LEU A 67 10.47 13.76 -5.53
C LEU A 67 9.47 13.27 -6.59
N ALA A 68 9.82 12.25 -7.36
CA ALA A 68 8.93 11.66 -8.35
C ALA A 68 7.68 11.04 -7.70
N ALA A 69 7.85 10.34 -6.58
CA ALA A 69 6.75 9.79 -5.81
C ALA A 69 5.83 10.89 -5.25
N ALA A 70 6.40 11.95 -4.68
CA ALA A 70 5.66 13.10 -4.17
C ALA A 70 4.85 13.80 -5.26
N GLU A 71 5.43 13.98 -6.45
CA GLU A 71 4.72 14.56 -7.60
C GLU A 71 3.57 13.65 -8.07
N ALA A 72 3.79 12.33 -8.13
CA ALA A 72 2.76 11.38 -8.50
C ALA A 72 1.58 11.40 -7.51
N VAL A 73 1.86 11.46 -6.20
CA VAL A 73 0.83 11.60 -5.16
C VAL A 73 0.07 12.92 -5.30
N LYS A 74 0.76 14.04 -5.50
CA LYS A 74 0.14 15.35 -5.73
C LYS A 74 -0.80 15.30 -6.92
N ARG A 75 -0.34 14.79 -8.07
CA ARG A 75 -1.17 14.65 -9.29
C ARG A 75 -2.38 13.75 -9.05
N SER A 76 -2.20 12.62 -8.35
CA SER A 76 -3.28 11.71 -7.99
C SER A 76 -4.35 12.38 -7.13
N MET A 77 -3.94 13.09 -6.07
CA MET A 77 -4.83 13.84 -5.19
C MET A 77 -5.58 14.94 -5.93
N CYS A 78 -4.89 15.75 -6.74
CA CYS A 78 -5.53 16.77 -7.57
C CYS A 78 -6.60 16.16 -8.49
N ASN A 79 -6.26 15.07 -9.20
CA ASN A 79 -7.21 14.37 -10.06
C ASN A 79 -8.43 13.84 -9.29
N LEU A 80 -8.23 13.34 -8.07
CA LEU A 80 -9.32 12.85 -7.23
C LEU A 80 -10.23 13.99 -6.77
N LEU A 81 -9.67 15.11 -6.32
CA LEU A 81 -10.43 16.28 -5.85
C LEU A 81 -11.23 16.90 -6.99
N ILE A 82 -10.61 17.07 -8.16
CA ILE A 82 -11.30 17.53 -9.37
C ILE A 82 -12.46 16.58 -9.72
N LYS A 83 -12.25 15.26 -9.61
CA LYS A 83 -13.32 14.27 -9.82
C LYS A 83 -14.45 14.37 -8.80
N LYS A 84 -14.15 14.70 -7.55
CA LYS A 84 -15.17 14.91 -6.49
C LYS A 84 -15.98 16.18 -6.72
N GLN A 85 -15.37 17.21 -7.31
CA GLN A 85 -16.03 18.49 -7.58
C GLN A 85 -16.79 18.50 -8.91
N TYR A 86 -16.82 17.40 -9.67
CA TYR A 86 -17.64 17.36 -10.88
C TYR A 86 -19.13 17.44 -10.53
N PRO A 87 -19.90 18.32 -11.20
CA PRO A 87 -21.35 18.21 -11.15
C PRO A 87 -21.75 16.84 -11.70
N GLU A 88 -22.85 16.28 -11.16
CA GLU A 88 -23.29 14.91 -11.49
C GLU A 88 -23.44 14.69 -13.01
N GLU A 89 -23.86 15.71 -13.76
CA GLU A 89 -23.95 15.68 -15.22
C GLU A 89 -22.61 15.38 -15.91
N ASN A 90 -21.53 16.03 -15.47
CA ASN A 90 -20.19 15.82 -16.02
C ASN A 90 -19.61 14.47 -15.61
N ARG A 91 -19.97 14.00 -14.41
CA ARG A 91 -19.58 12.67 -13.92
C ARG A 91 -20.27 11.56 -14.73
N GLU A 92 -21.57 11.70 -14.97
CA GLU A 92 -22.36 10.77 -15.78
C GLU A 92 -21.96 10.80 -17.25
N PHE A 93 -21.69 11.98 -17.83
CA PHE A 93 -21.15 12.10 -19.18
C PHE A 93 -19.83 11.34 -19.31
N ARG A 94 -18.89 11.52 -18.38
CA ARG A 94 -17.61 10.79 -18.37
C ARG A 94 -17.76 9.28 -18.17
N LYS A 95 -18.73 8.82 -17.38
CA LYS A 95 -19.04 7.38 -17.24
C LYS A 95 -19.55 6.82 -18.57
N ARG A 96 -20.46 7.54 -19.25
CA ARG A 96 -21.05 7.14 -20.54
C ARG A 96 -20.03 7.13 -21.68
N THR A 97 -19.11 8.10 -21.71
CA THR A 97 -18.04 8.20 -22.73
C THR A 97 -16.80 7.37 -22.39
N ARG A 98 -16.82 6.57 -21.31
CA ARG A 98 -15.68 5.75 -20.92
C ARG A 98 -15.48 4.64 -21.95
N ASN A 99 -14.26 4.55 -22.46
CA ASN A 99 -13.86 3.62 -23.53
C ASN A 99 -13.72 2.15 -23.06
N ASP A 100 -14.23 1.83 -21.86
CA ASP A 100 -14.25 0.49 -21.30
C ASP A 100 -15.23 -0.44 -22.07
N ARG A 101 -16.08 0.13 -22.93
CA ARG A 101 -16.96 -0.58 -23.88
C ARG A 101 -16.33 -0.86 -25.24
N LYS A 102 -14.99 -0.82 -25.39
CA LYS A 102 -14.35 -1.40 -26.57
C LYS A 102 -14.58 -2.92 -26.56
N ILE A 103 -15.69 -3.36 -27.15
CA ILE A 103 -15.83 -4.70 -27.69
C ILE A 103 -14.60 -4.90 -28.57
N LYS A 104 -13.67 -5.75 -28.13
CA LYS A 104 -12.58 -6.23 -28.99
C LYS A 104 -13.27 -7.03 -30.09
N ARG A 105 -13.27 -6.51 -31.31
CA ARG A 105 -13.47 -7.34 -32.51
C ARG A 105 -12.23 -8.18 -32.72
#